data_AF-A0AAE0QGC6-F1
#
_entry.id   AF-A0AAE0QGC6-F1
#
_cell.length_a   1.000
_cell.length_b   1.000
_cell.length_c   1.000
_cell.angle_alpha   90.00
_cell.angle_beta   90.00
_cell.angle_gamma   90.00
#
_symmetry.space_group_name_H-M   'P 1'
#
loop_
_entity.id
_entity.type
_entity.pdbx_description
1 polymer ?
#
loop_
_entity_poly.entity_id
_entity_poly.type
_entity_poly.pdbx_seq_one_letter_code
_entity_poly.pdbx_strand_id
1 'polypeptide(L)'
;MVKEVWSFVIVSHGEGDVVFVIVIHDEGDVVFVIVSHDEGGVAFVIVIHGEGGVAFVIVIHGEGGVAFVIVSHDEGGVAFVIVLHGEGGVAFVIVSHDEGGVVFVIVIHGEGDVVFVIVSHDEGGVAFVIVIHGEGGVAFVIVIHGEGGVAFVIVIHGEGGVAFVIVSHGEGGVAFVIVSHGEGGVAFVIVIHGEGGVAFVIVSHGEGGVAFVIVSHGEGGVAFVIVIHGEGGVAFVIVSHGEGGVSFVIVSHGEGDVVFVIVSHDEGGVAFVIVIHGEGGVAFVIALSLLESQIDSSTHLMEWAAIKFSRLNLATCLLVPTALLIRTHRTRHQVQQEHANCQP
;
A
#
# COMPACT_ATOMS: atom_id res chain seq x y z
N MET A 1 41.97 13.33 -9.63
CA MET A 1 41.48 13.30 -11.02
C MET A 1 40.36 14.33 -11.17
N VAL A 2 39.85 14.54 -12.38
CA VAL A 2 38.71 15.42 -12.63
C VAL A 2 37.45 14.55 -12.69
N LYS A 3 36.60 14.62 -11.66
CA LYS A 3 35.17 14.30 -11.76
C LYS A 3 34.45 15.64 -11.75
N GLU A 4 33.94 16.10 -12.89
CA GLU A 4 32.97 17.19 -12.98
C GLU A 4 31.90 16.83 -14.03
N VAL A 5 30.73 17.45 -13.88
CA VAL A 5 29.41 16.79 -13.87
C VAL A 5 28.48 17.40 -14.94
N TRP A 6 27.21 16.94 -14.96
CA TRP A 6 25.98 17.62 -15.42
C TRP A 6 25.59 17.23 -16.85
N SER A 7 24.30 17.07 -17.17
CA SER A 7 23.44 18.17 -17.67
C SER A 7 22.18 17.63 -18.42
N PHE A 8 21.51 18.36 -19.31
CA PHE A 8 20.54 19.49 -19.13
C PHE A 8 19.84 19.78 -20.49
N VAL A 9 18.61 20.30 -20.64
CA VAL A 9 17.39 20.38 -19.80
C VAL A 9 16.21 20.95 -20.64
N ILE A 10 14.94 20.60 -20.33
CA ILE A 10 13.67 21.15 -20.92
C ILE A 10 13.42 20.68 -22.41
N VAL A 11 12.25 20.72 -23.11
CA VAL A 11 11.36 21.84 -23.52
C VAL A 11 10.02 21.32 -24.15
N SER A 12 8.93 22.06 -23.92
CA SER A 12 7.79 22.46 -24.80
C SER A 12 7.73 22.04 -26.30
N HIS A 13 6.59 21.93 -27.00
CA HIS A 13 5.14 22.10 -26.68
C HIS A 13 4.24 21.59 -27.86
N GLY A 14 2.93 21.87 -27.84
CA GLY A 14 1.99 21.72 -28.98
C GLY A 14 2.15 22.79 -30.08
N GLU A 15 1.23 22.98 -31.03
CA GLU A 15 0.04 22.20 -31.41
C GLU A 15 0.48 21.05 -32.34
N GLY A 16 0.42 19.79 -31.87
CA GLY A 16 0.80 18.62 -32.69
C GLY A 16 2.18 18.00 -32.42
N ASP A 17 2.92 18.52 -31.42
CA ASP A 17 3.39 17.67 -30.31
C ASP A 17 4.56 16.64 -30.57
N VAL A 18 4.73 15.65 -29.68
CA VAL A 18 5.59 14.44 -29.72
C VAL A 18 7.10 14.62 -29.51
N VAL A 19 7.52 14.84 -28.26
CA VAL A 19 8.95 14.94 -27.87
C VAL A 19 9.37 14.07 -26.68
N PHE A 20 10.21 13.08 -27.03
CA PHE A 20 10.98 12.20 -26.17
C PHE A 20 12.34 12.86 -25.82
N VAL A 21 13.04 12.47 -24.73
CA VAL A 21 14.54 12.32 -24.77
C VAL A 21 15.19 11.57 -23.60
N ILE A 22 16.38 11.04 -23.88
CA ILE A 22 17.12 9.99 -23.15
C ILE A 22 18.56 10.49 -22.86
N VAL A 23 19.12 10.34 -21.64
CA VAL A 23 20.54 10.75 -21.36
C VAL A 23 21.29 9.82 -20.37
N ILE A 24 22.61 9.67 -20.63
CA ILE A 24 23.60 8.61 -20.32
C ILE A 24 25.00 9.30 -20.44
N HIS A 25 26.11 9.08 -19.69
CA HIS A 25 26.50 8.22 -18.53
C HIS A 25 27.81 8.76 -17.86
N ASP A 26 28.14 8.29 -16.63
CA ASP A 26 29.44 8.21 -15.89
C ASP A 26 30.52 9.35 -16.04
N GLU A 27 31.17 9.89 -14.98
CA GLU A 27 31.17 9.64 -13.53
C GLU A 27 30.62 10.84 -12.73
N GLY A 28 29.78 10.60 -11.71
CA GLY A 28 29.34 11.59 -10.73
C GLY A 28 28.19 12.51 -11.18
N ASP A 29 27.41 12.06 -12.17
CA ASP A 29 26.55 12.93 -12.97
C ASP A 29 25.28 13.48 -12.29
N VAL A 30 24.75 14.58 -12.84
CA VAL A 30 23.50 15.20 -12.39
C VAL A 30 22.68 15.68 -13.60
N VAL A 31 21.69 14.88 -13.99
CA VAL A 31 20.82 15.12 -15.15
C VAL A 31 19.51 15.76 -14.72
N PHE A 32 19.03 16.76 -15.48
CA PHE A 32 17.65 17.28 -15.38
C PHE A 32 16.99 17.31 -16.76
N VAL A 33 15.70 17.00 -16.85
CA VAL A 33 14.83 17.16 -18.03
C VAL A 33 13.53 17.89 -17.60
N ILE A 34 12.79 18.56 -18.50
CA ILE A 34 11.46 19.17 -18.23
C ILE A 34 10.64 19.19 -19.52
N VAL A 35 9.85 18.16 -19.80
CA VAL A 35 8.92 18.16 -20.94
C VAL A 35 7.62 18.87 -20.54
N SER A 36 7.00 19.64 -21.46
CA SER A 36 5.77 20.41 -21.22
C SER A 36 4.93 20.47 -22.51
N HIS A 37 3.60 20.36 -22.52
CA HIS A 37 2.80 20.60 -23.74
C HIS A 37 1.43 21.22 -23.46
N ASP A 38 0.85 21.76 -24.54
CA ASP A 38 -0.31 22.65 -24.55
C ASP A 38 -1.46 22.07 -25.40
N GLU A 39 -1.14 21.47 -26.56
CA GLU A 39 -2.10 20.86 -27.51
C GLU A 39 -1.43 19.67 -28.27
N GLY A 40 -1.94 18.45 -28.11
CA GLY A 40 -1.53 17.21 -28.82
C GLY A 40 -0.97 16.08 -27.93
N GLY A 41 -0.16 16.43 -26.91
CA GLY A 41 0.30 15.66 -25.75
C GLY A 41 1.17 14.36 -25.86
N VAL A 42 2.52 14.44 -25.96
CA VAL A 42 3.58 13.39 -25.75
C VAL A 42 4.97 14.11 -25.75
N ALA A 43 6.00 13.98 -24.88
CA ALA A 43 6.50 13.04 -23.85
C ALA A 43 7.37 11.82 -24.30
N PHE A 44 7.79 10.96 -23.32
CA PHE A 44 8.80 9.87 -23.33
C PHE A 44 10.26 10.22 -22.90
N VAL A 45 10.58 10.12 -21.61
CA VAL A 45 11.93 10.34 -21.04
C VAL A 45 12.59 9.00 -20.64
N ILE A 46 13.92 8.85 -20.81
CA ILE A 46 14.70 7.70 -20.28
C ILE A 46 16.08 8.18 -19.75
N VAL A 47 16.27 8.37 -18.45
CA VAL A 47 17.57 8.84 -17.88
C VAL A 47 18.22 7.75 -17.05
N ILE A 48 19.51 7.46 -17.27
CA ILE A 48 20.21 6.37 -16.57
C ILE A 48 21.52 6.86 -15.91
N HIS A 49 21.98 6.17 -14.86
CA HIS A 49 23.39 5.82 -14.51
C HIS A 49 23.89 6.17 -13.10
N GLY A 50 24.88 5.39 -12.65
CA GLY A 50 25.94 5.83 -11.74
C GLY A 50 27.03 6.64 -12.47
N GLU A 51 28.30 6.55 -12.10
CA GLU A 51 28.81 6.16 -10.78
C GLU A 51 28.56 7.35 -9.82
N GLY A 52 27.65 7.19 -8.84
CA GLY A 52 27.22 8.27 -7.94
C GLY A 52 26.28 9.31 -8.57
N GLY A 53 25.43 8.89 -9.50
CA GLY A 53 24.59 9.77 -10.32
C GLY A 53 23.30 10.27 -9.65
N VAL A 54 22.72 11.33 -10.23
CA VAL A 54 21.47 11.97 -9.80
C VAL A 54 20.61 12.30 -11.02
N ALA A 55 19.33 11.92 -11.02
CA ALA A 55 18.38 12.16 -12.10
C ALA A 55 17.19 13.01 -11.65
N PHE A 56 16.76 13.95 -12.49
CA PHE A 56 15.67 14.87 -12.20
C PHE A 56 14.73 15.10 -13.40
N VAL A 57 13.59 14.39 -13.37
CA VAL A 57 12.25 14.94 -13.70
C VAL A 57 12.05 15.44 -15.15
N ILE A 58 11.11 16.31 -15.58
CA ILE A 58 9.69 16.63 -15.26
C ILE A 58 8.90 16.32 -16.54
N VAL A 59 7.61 15.98 -16.43
CA VAL A 59 6.61 16.03 -17.51
C VAL A 59 5.43 16.92 -17.12
N ILE A 60 4.87 17.67 -18.06
CA ILE A 60 3.56 18.34 -17.98
C ILE A 60 2.86 18.20 -19.35
N HIS A 61 1.57 17.86 -19.45
CA HIS A 61 0.76 18.23 -20.62
C HIS A 61 -0.76 18.04 -20.53
N GLY A 62 -1.47 18.94 -21.21
CA GLY A 62 -2.69 18.64 -21.97
C GLY A 62 -2.54 19.24 -23.37
N GLU A 63 -3.56 19.31 -24.22
CA GLU A 63 -4.74 18.42 -24.31
C GLU A 63 -4.40 17.23 -25.24
N GLY A 64 -4.70 15.98 -24.84
CA GLY A 64 -4.36 14.76 -25.60
C GLY A 64 -3.21 13.88 -25.05
N GLY A 65 -2.72 14.17 -23.84
CA GLY A 65 -1.49 13.63 -23.23
C GLY A 65 -1.29 12.11 -23.16
N VAL A 66 -0.09 11.65 -23.56
CA VAL A 66 0.45 10.30 -23.26
C VAL A 66 1.95 10.39 -22.90
N ALA A 67 2.29 10.17 -21.63
CA ALA A 67 3.66 10.22 -21.13
C ALA A 67 4.21 8.88 -20.64
N PHE A 68 5.51 8.67 -20.84
CA PHE A 68 6.29 7.62 -20.21
C PHE A 68 7.60 8.24 -19.66
N VAL A 69 8.04 7.86 -18.47
CA VAL A 69 9.34 8.26 -17.93
C VAL A 69 10.01 7.03 -17.33
N ILE A 70 11.13 6.61 -17.91
CA ILE A 70 12.03 5.63 -17.29
C ILE A 70 13.17 6.40 -16.63
N VAL A 71 13.54 6.00 -15.42
CA VAL A 71 14.84 6.33 -14.82
C VAL A 71 15.48 5.02 -14.37
N SER A 72 16.81 4.90 -14.48
CA SER A 72 17.53 3.77 -13.87
C SER A 72 18.85 4.25 -13.26
N HIS A 73 19.30 3.62 -12.19
CA HIS A 73 20.64 3.88 -11.64
C HIS A 73 21.32 2.58 -11.24
N ASP A 74 22.64 2.62 -11.31
CA ASP A 74 23.51 1.64 -10.66
C ASP A 74 23.59 2.00 -9.15
N GLU A 75 24.64 1.58 -8.45
CA GLU A 75 24.80 1.75 -6.99
C GLU A 75 24.52 3.19 -6.47
N GLY A 76 23.60 3.30 -5.50
CA GLY A 76 23.44 4.47 -4.63
C GLY A 76 22.86 5.75 -5.27
N GLY A 77 22.32 5.68 -6.48
CA GLY A 77 21.80 6.85 -7.20
C GLY A 77 20.60 7.56 -6.54
N VAL A 78 20.24 8.75 -7.02
CA VAL A 78 19.06 9.50 -6.54
C VAL A 78 18.19 10.00 -7.69
N ALA A 79 16.93 9.58 -7.72
CA ALA A 79 15.98 9.87 -8.80
C ALA A 79 14.77 10.68 -8.30
N PHE A 80 14.44 11.77 -9.01
CA PHE A 80 13.19 12.50 -8.85
C PHE A 80 12.39 12.47 -10.16
N VAL A 81 11.11 12.14 -10.11
CA VAL A 81 10.17 12.15 -11.24
C VAL A 81 8.89 12.87 -10.83
N ILE A 82 8.36 13.72 -11.70
CA ILE A 82 7.16 14.54 -11.52
C ILE A 82 6.45 14.54 -12.86
N VAL A 83 5.18 14.13 -12.89
CA VAL A 83 4.35 14.07 -14.10
C VAL A 83 3.03 14.78 -13.84
N LEU A 84 2.74 15.83 -14.59
CA LEU A 84 1.50 16.59 -14.51
C LEU A 84 0.66 16.41 -15.78
N HIS A 85 -0.66 16.28 -15.66
CA HIS A 85 -1.58 16.23 -16.79
C HIS A 85 -2.74 17.23 -16.65
N GLY A 86 -3.36 17.54 -17.80
CA GLY A 86 -4.72 18.10 -17.89
C GLY A 86 -5.78 17.00 -17.70
N GLU A 87 -6.84 17.03 -18.51
CA GLU A 87 -7.91 16.03 -18.51
C GLU A 87 -7.67 14.94 -19.58
N GLY A 88 -8.14 13.71 -19.32
CA GLY A 88 -8.15 12.58 -20.26
C GLY A 88 -6.78 12.02 -20.66
N GLY A 89 -5.72 12.30 -19.91
CA GLY A 89 -4.34 11.91 -20.19
C GLY A 89 -3.94 10.52 -19.67
N VAL A 90 -2.79 10.01 -20.14
CA VAL A 90 -2.21 8.74 -19.69
C VAL A 90 -0.73 8.89 -19.34
N ALA A 91 -0.31 8.43 -18.15
CA ALA A 91 1.10 8.43 -17.74
C ALA A 91 1.61 7.06 -17.32
N PHE A 92 2.90 6.82 -17.60
CA PHE A 92 3.69 5.71 -17.10
C PHE A 92 4.99 6.26 -16.51
N VAL A 93 5.38 5.80 -15.33
CA VAL A 93 6.68 6.06 -14.70
C VAL A 93 7.30 4.73 -14.29
N ILE A 94 8.57 4.53 -14.58
CA ILE A 94 9.38 3.39 -14.15
C ILE A 94 10.67 3.96 -13.56
N VAL A 95 11.04 3.58 -12.34
CA VAL A 95 12.35 3.93 -11.76
C VAL A 95 13.01 2.68 -11.20
N SER A 96 14.19 2.33 -11.72
CA SER A 96 14.95 1.15 -11.28
C SER A 96 16.28 1.52 -10.63
N HIS A 97 16.68 0.76 -9.61
CA HIS A 97 17.99 0.83 -8.96
C HIS A 97 18.54 -0.58 -8.77
N ASP A 98 19.85 -0.75 -8.89
CA ASP A 98 20.53 -2.01 -8.53
C ASP A 98 20.68 -2.09 -6.99
N GLU A 99 21.82 -1.66 -6.43
CA GLU A 99 22.08 -1.63 -4.98
C GLU A 99 21.93 -0.21 -4.42
N GLY A 100 20.88 0.03 -3.64
CA GLY A 100 20.63 1.27 -2.94
C GLY A 100 20.16 2.43 -3.83
N GLY A 101 19.36 3.30 -3.25
CA GLY A 101 18.86 4.47 -3.96
C GLY A 101 17.90 5.30 -3.15
N VAL A 102 17.57 6.49 -3.65
CA VAL A 102 16.43 7.27 -3.15
C VAL A 102 15.60 7.77 -4.33
N VAL A 103 14.35 7.33 -4.41
CA VAL A 103 13.40 7.64 -5.47
C VAL A 103 12.27 8.52 -4.93
N PHE A 104 11.93 9.58 -5.65
CA PHE A 104 10.76 10.42 -5.40
C PHE A 104 9.93 10.55 -6.69
N VAL A 105 8.80 9.84 -6.80
CA VAL A 105 7.83 10.00 -7.89
C VAL A 105 6.62 10.81 -7.39
N ILE A 106 6.23 11.85 -8.12
CA ILE A 106 4.99 12.60 -7.88
C ILE A 106 4.19 12.64 -9.20
N VAL A 107 2.91 12.30 -9.16
CA VAL A 107 2.03 12.35 -10.32
C VAL A 107 0.78 13.12 -9.93
N ILE A 108 0.41 14.18 -10.65
CA ILE A 108 -0.79 15.00 -10.36
C ILE A 108 -1.56 15.19 -11.65
N HIS A 109 -2.78 14.69 -11.70
CA HIS A 109 -3.53 14.39 -12.92
C HIS A 109 -4.97 14.87 -12.82
N GLY A 110 -5.61 15.14 -13.95
CA GLY A 110 -6.94 15.74 -14.00
C GLY A 110 -8.07 14.71 -13.89
N GLU A 111 -9.18 15.02 -14.55
CA GLU A 111 -10.37 14.17 -14.59
C GLU A 111 -10.21 13.06 -15.64
N GLY A 112 -10.59 11.83 -15.28
CA GLY A 112 -10.56 10.65 -16.17
C GLY A 112 -9.17 10.10 -16.52
N ASP A 113 -8.09 10.69 -16.01
CA ASP A 113 -6.71 10.33 -16.29
C ASP A 113 -6.31 8.92 -15.82
N VAL A 114 -5.35 8.27 -16.50
CA VAL A 114 -4.83 6.94 -16.12
C VAL A 114 -3.31 6.97 -15.86
N VAL A 115 -2.88 6.49 -14.69
CA VAL A 115 -1.49 6.50 -14.23
C VAL A 115 -0.97 5.08 -13.97
N PHE A 116 0.26 4.83 -14.39
CA PHE A 116 1.07 3.68 -13.97
C PHE A 116 2.38 4.20 -13.36
N VAL A 117 2.73 3.77 -12.15
CA VAL A 117 4.04 4.00 -11.53
C VAL A 117 4.63 2.65 -11.12
N ILE A 118 5.87 2.41 -11.50
CA ILE A 118 6.68 1.27 -11.05
C ILE A 118 7.96 1.83 -10.45
N VAL A 119 8.33 1.39 -9.25
CA VAL A 119 9.66 1.62 -8.66
C VAL A 119 10.23 0.28 -8.24
N SER A 120 11.47 -0.03 -8.62
CA SER A 120 12.16 -1.26 -8.25
C SER A 120 13.58 -0.98 -7.74
N HIS A 121 13.98 -1.64 -6.66
CA HIS A 121 15.38 -1.76 -6.24
C HIS A 121 15.72 -3.24 -6.11
N ASP A 122 16.89 -3.68 -6.58
CA ASP A 122 17.31 -5.08 -6.39
C ASP A 122 17.81 -5.32 -4.95
N GLU A 123 18.54 -4.37 -4.35
CA GLU A 123 18.86 -4.40 -2.91
C GLU A 123 18.71 -3.01 -2.25
N GLY A 124 18.07 -2.94 -1.09
CA GLY A 124 17.96 -1.75 -0.24
C GLY A 124 17.18 -0.59 -0.86
N GLY A 125 17.53 0.64 -0.45
CA GLY A 125 16.96 1.88 -0.99
C GLY A 125 15.68 2.40 -0.32
N VAL A 126 15.16 3.52 -0.84
CA VAL A 126 13.97 4.22 -0.32
C VAL A 126 13.14 4.80 -1.48
N ALA A 127 11.87 4.43 -1.55
CA ALA A 127 10.93 4.92 -2.56
C ALA A 127 9.82 5.77 -1.94
N PHE A 128 9.65 7.00 -2.41
CA PHE A 128 8.48 7.85 -2.15
C PHE A 128 7.67 7.97 -3.44
N VAL A 129 6.42 7.54 -3.44
CA VAL A 129 5.50 7.66 -4.58
C VAL A 129 4.24 8.38 -4.13
N ILE A 130 3.88 9.46 -4.81
CA ILE A 130 2.65 10.24 -4.59
C ILE A 130 1.89 10.30 -5.91
N VAL A 131 0.63 9.86 -5.93
CA VAL A 131 -0.28 10.03 -7.08
C VAL A 131 -1.53 10.79 -6.62
N ILE A 132 -1.93 11.80 -7.38
CA ILE A 132 -3.08 12.66 -7.10
C ILE A 132 -3.91 12.80 -8.38
N HIS A 133 -5.22 12.59 -8.30
CA HIS A 133 -6.17 12.73 -9.41
C HIS A 133 -7.34 13.65 -9.06
N GLY A 134 -8.01 14.17 -10.10
CA GLY A 134 -9.36 14.74 -10.02
C GLY A 134 -10.45 13.66 -9.89
N GLU A 135 -11.60 13.89 -10.52
CA GLU A 135 -12.70 12.92 -10.61
C GLU A 135 -12.35 11.76 -11.56
N GLY A 136 -12.77 10.53 -11.23
CA GLY A 136 -12.78 9.38 -12.14
C GLY A 136 -11.42 8.85 -12.60
N GLY A 137 -10.30 9.36 -12.06
CA GLY A 137 -8.96 8.91 -12.41
C GLY A 137 -8.65 7.47 -11.97
N VAL A 138 -7.65 6.85 -12.59
CA VAL A 138 -7.23 5.47 -12.31
C VAL A 138 -5.72 5.37 -12.12
N ALA A 139 -5.28 5.03 -10.91
CA ALA A 139 -3.87 4.90 -10.55
C ALA A 139 -3.46 3.44 -10.31
N PHE A 140 -2.41 2.98 -10.99
CA PHE A 140 -1.67 1.76 -10.71
C PHE A 140 -0.29 2.12 -10.15
N VAL A 141 0.04 1.71 -8.92
CA VAL A 141 1.34 1.93 -8.29
C VAL A 141 1.93 0.60 -7.84
N ILE A 142 3.16 0.32 -8.26
CA ILE A 142 3.93 -0.86 -7.89
C ILE A 142 5.27 -0.39 -7.32
N VAL A 143 5.62 -0.83 -6.11
CA VAL A 143 6.94 -0.64 -5.51
C VAL A 143 7.51 -2.00 -5.12
N ILE A 144 8.75 -2.28 -5.54
CA ILE A 144 9.45 -3.54 -5.29
C ILE A 144 10.83 -3.23 -4.71
N HIS A 145 11.22 -3.95 -3.66
CA HIS A 145 12.63 -4.06 -3.25
C HIS A 145 12.96 -5.56 -3.14
N GLY A 146 14.15 -5.99 -3.57
CA GLY A 146 14.59 -7.39 -3.43
C GLY A 146 14.84 -7.75 -1.96
N GLU A 147 15.87 -7.16 -1.35
CA GLU A 147 16.11 -7.27 0.11
C GLU A 147 16.13 -5.88 0.78
N GLY A 148 15.64 -5.79 2.02
CA GLY A 148 15.49 -4.54 2.76
C GLY A 148 14.50 -3.56 2.11
N GLY A 149 14.85 -2.28 2.12
CA GLY A 149 14.08 -1.21 1.45
C GLY A 149 13.01 -0.53 2.30
N VAL A 150 12.63 0.70 1.91
CA VAL A 150 11.53 1.45 2.55
C VAL A 150 10.63 2.10 1.50
N ALA A 151 9.36 1.71 1.45
CA ALA A 151 8.34 2.29 0.57
C ALA A 151 7.43 3.27 1.33
N PHE A 152 7.19 4.45 0.76
CA PHE A 152 6.13 5.39 1.13
C PHE A 152 5.26 5.65 -0.10
N VAL A 153 4.05 5.09 -0.13
CA VAL A 153 3.09 5.28 -1.22
C VAL A 153 1.87 6.05 -0.75
N ILE A 154 1.51 7.12 -1.46
CA ILE A 154 0.31 7.93 -1.21
C ILE A 154 -0.46 8.02 -2.52
N VAL A 155 -1.73 7.62 -2.53
CA VAL A 155 -2.66 7.80 -3.66
C VAL A 155 -3.88 8.58 -3.21
N ILE A 156 -4.23 9.65 -3.91
CA ILE A 156 -5.38 10.51 -3.60
C ILE A 156 -6.21 10.71 -4.87
N HIS A 157 -7.52 10.51 -4.79
CA HIS A 157 -8.47 10.87 -5.83
C HIS A 157 -9.53 11.84 -5.29
N GLY A 158 -10.21 12.55 -6.20
CA GLY A 158 -11.53 13.11 -5.94
C GLY A 158 -12.61 12.02 -5.88
N GLU A 159 -13.76 12.30 -6.48
CA GLU A 159 -14.89 11.38 -6.57
C GLU A 159 -14.63 10.29 -7.64
N GLY A 160 -15.20 9.10 -7.47
CA GLY A 160 -15.22 8.01 -8.47
C GLY A 160 -13.88 7.37 -8.87
N GLY A 161 -12.75 7.79 -8.29
CA GLY A 161 -11.41 7.31 -8.67
C GLY A 161 -11.12 5.85 -8.27
N VAL A 162 -10.11 5.23 -8.90
CA VAL A 162 -9.72 3.83 -8.68
C VAL A 162 -8.22 3.68 -8.45
N ALA A 163 -7.83 3.16 -7.30
CA ALA A 163 -6.44 2.88 -6.95
C ALA A 163 -6.11 1.38 -6.92
N PHE A 164 -5.02 0.98 -7.57
CA PHE A 164 -4.35 -0.30 -7.40
C PHE A 164 -2.93 -0.06 -6.89
N VAL A 165 -2.65 -0.42 -5.65
CA VAL A 165 -1.33 -0.27 -5.02
C VAL A 165 -0.77 -1.63 -4.65
N ILE A 166 0.44 -1.94 -5.12
CA ILE A 166 1.21 -3.12 -4.75
C ILE A 166 2.55 -2.66 -4.18
N VAL A 167 2.90 -3.11 -2.98
CA VAL A 167 4.24 -2.95 -2.40
C VAL A 167 4.79 -4.33 -2.06
N SER A 168 5.99 -4.66 -2.52
CA SER A 168 6.65 -5.94 -2.27
C SER A 168 8.07 -5.75 -1.76
N HIS A 169 8.44 -6.52 -0.75
CA HIS A 169 9.81 -6.67 -0.27
C HIS A 169 10.14 -8.18 -0.15
N GLY A 170 11.40 -8.57 -0.27
CA GLY A 170 11.89 -9.84 0.26
C GLY A 170 12.09 -9.74 1.77
N GLU A 171 13.34 -9.87 2.25
CA GLU A 171 13.62 -9.80 3.69
C GLU A 171 13.54 -8.37 4.25
N GLY A 172 12.95 -8.17 5.42
CA GLY A 172 13.22 -7.02 6.30
C GLY A 172 12.70 -5.63 5.89
N GLY A 173 11.92 -5.52 4.80
CA GLY A 173 11.45 -4.22 4.27
C GLY A 173 10.40 -3.49 5.12
N VAL A 174 10.16 -2.22 4.81
CA VAL A 174 9.15 -1.38 5.50
C VAL A 174 8.22 -0.68 4.49
N ALA A 175 6.92 -0.89 4.61
CA ALA A 175 5.90 -0.26 3.77
C ALA A 175 5.03 0.73 4.56
N PHE A 176 4.86 1.94 4.03
CA PHE A 176 3.83 2.89 4.41
C PHE A 176 2.94 3.14 3.18
N VAL A 177 1.66 2.77 3.24
CA VAL A 177 0.70 2.97 2.15
C VAL A 177 -0.50 3.75 2.66
N ILE A 178 -0.83 4.85 1.97
CA ILE A 178 -2.02 5.66 2.23
C ILE A 178 -2.80 5.77 0.91
N VAL A 179 -4.08 5.38 0.91
CA VAL A 179 -4.99 5.59 -0.22
C VAL A 179 -6.21 6.35 0.27
N SER A 180 -6.55 7.46 -0.40
CA SER A 180 -7.75 8.25 -0.07
C SER A 180 -8.56 8.57 -1.32
N HIS A 181 -9.88 8.50 -1.21
CA HIS A 181 -10.83 8.96 -2.22
C HIS A 181 -11.87 9.89 -1.59
N GLY A 182 -12.58 10.65 -2.44
CA GLY A 182 -13.87 11.23 -2.11
C GLY A 182 -14.98 10.17 -2.10
N GLU A 183 -16.14 10.53 -2.65
CA GLU A 183 -17.28 9.62 -2.80
C GLU A 183 -17.04 8.58 -3.91
N GLY A 184 -17.61 7.38 -3.78
CA GLY A 184 -17.66 6.33 -4.80
C GLY A 184 -16.33 5.69 -5.22
N GLY A 185 -15.20 6.05 -4.60
CA GLY A 185 -13.87 5.55 -4.99
C GLY A 185 -13.62 4.07 -4.65
N VAL A 186 -12.65 3.45 -5.33
CA VAL A 186 -12.31 2.02 -5.15
C VAL A 186 -10.81 1.83 -4.93
N ALA A 187 -10.42 1.25 -3.81
CA ALA A 187 -9.03 0.93 -3.47
C ALA A 187 -8.76 -0.58 -3.47
N PHE A 188 -7.72 -1.01 -4.19
CA PHE A 188 -7.06 -2.30 -4.04
C PHE A 188 -5.64 -2.06 -3.54
N VAL A 189 -5.32 -2.52 -2.33
CA VAL A 189 -4.00 -2.40 -1.72
C VAL A 189 -3.46 -3.77 -1.36
N ILE A 190 -2.28 -4.10 -1.86
CA ILE A 190 -1.56 -5.34 -1.58
C ILE A 190 -0.17 -4.97 -1.05
N VAL A 191 0.18 -5.44 0.14
CA VAL A 191 1.53 -5.32 0.71
C VAL A 191 2.06 -6.71 1.03
N ILE A 192 3.24 -7.04 0.52
CA ILE A 192 3.90 -8.34 0.69
C ILE A 192 5.32 -8.12 1.23
N HIS A 193 5.70 -8.92 2.23
CA HIS A 193 7.08 -9.11 2.65
C HIS A 193 7.40 -10.61 2.69
N GLY A 194 8.67 -10.96 2.53
CA GLY A 194 9.23 -12.26 2.89
C GLY A 194 9.41 -12.38 4.41
N GLU A 195 10.60 -12.78 4.84
CA GLU A 195 10.95 -12.89 6.25
C GLU A 195 11.22 -11.51 6.86
N GLY A 196 10.53 -11.18 7.95
CA GLY A 196 10.59 -9.86 8.57
C GLY A 196 9.98 -8.74 7.73
N GLY A 197 9.48 -7.70 8.41
CA GLY A 197 9.02 -6.48 7.75
C GLY A 197 7.95 -5.75 8.55
N VAL A 198 7.67 -4.51 8.15
CA VAL A 198 6.64 -3.69 8.81
C VAL A 198 5.75 -2.99 7.79
N ALA A 199 4.47 -3.35 7.78
CA ALA A 199 3.46 -2.73 6.94
C ALA A 199 2.57 -1.76 7.76
N PHE A 200 2.47 -0.50 7.32
CA PHE A 200 1.46 0.46 7.75
C PHE A 200 0.56 0.78 6.55
N VAL A 201 -0.70 0.37 6.60
CA VAL A 201 -1.68 0.59 5.52
C VAL A 201 -2.86 1.40 6.05
N ILE A 202 -3.17 2.51 5.39
CA ILE A 202 -4.33 3.35 5.67
C ILE A 202 -5.14 3.49 4.38
N VAL A 203 -6.44 3.17 4.42
CA VAL A 203 -7.37 3.41 3.31
C VAL A 203 -8.58 4.20 3.81
N SER A 204 -8.90 5.31 3.16
CA SER A 204 -10.04 6.18 3.49
C SER A 204 -10.92 6.51 2.28
N HIS A 205 -12.24 6.43 2.45
CA HIS A 205 -13.23 6.87 1.46
C HIS A 205 -14.26 7.80 2.11
N GLY A 206 -14.92 8.62 1.28
CA GLY A 206 -16.20 9.23 1.60
C GLY A 206 -17.35 8.20 1.53
N GLU A 207 -18.51 8.64 1.09
CA GLU A 207 -19.69 7.77 0.89
C GLU A 207 -19.49 6.79 -0.28
N GLY A 208 -20.09 5.59 -0.19
CA GLY A 208 -20.15 4.60 -1.26
C GLY A 208 -18.82 3.94 -1.67
N GLY A 209 -17.72 4.21 -0.97
CA GLY A 209 -16.39 3.69 -1.33
C GLY A 209 -16.20 2.18 -1.09
N VAL A 210 -15.23 1.59 -1.78
CA VAL A 210 -14.91 0.15 -1.69
C VAL A 210 -13.42 -0.08 -1.46
N ALA A 211 -13.05 -0.76 -0.37
CA ALA A 211 -11.67 -1.13 -0.06
C ALA A 211 -11.43 -2.65 -0.12
N PHE A 212 -10.37 -3.06 -0.80
CA PHE A 212 -9.74 -4.38 -0.69
C PHE A 212 -8.31 -4.19 -0.20
N VAL A 213 -8.01 -4.65 1.00
CA VAL A 213 -6.66 -4.56 1.60
C VAL A 213 -6.15 -5.96 1.91
N ILE A 214 -4.99 -6.30 1.37
CA ILE A 214 -4.26 -7.54 1.65
C ILE A 214 -2.87 -7.16 2.17
N VAL A 215 -2.51 -7.65 3.34
CA VAL A 215 -1.14 -7.57 3.87
C VAL A 215 -0.66 -8.98 4.17
N SER A 216 0.48 -9.38 3.61
CA SER A 216 1.11 -10.66 3.88
C SER A 216 2.57 -10.50 4.29
N HIS A 217 3.00 -11.27 5.27
CA HIS A 217 4.40 -11.49 5.62
C HIS A 217 4.70 -12.99 5.66
N GLY A 218 5.98 -13.35 5.55
CA GLY A 218 6.51 -14.60 6.06
C GLY A 218 6.63 -14.56 7.59
N GLU A 219 7.74 -15.07 8.12
CA GLU A 219 8.02 -15.09 9.56
C GLU A 219 8.28 -13.67 10.13
N GLY A 220 7.91 -13.43 11.38
CA GLY A 220 8.29 -12.25 12.17
C GLY A 220 7.73 -10.88 11.73
N GLY A 221 6.89 -10.81 10.70
CA GLY A 221 6.36 -9.56 10.17
C GLY A 221 5.37 -8.82 11.10
N VAL A 222 5.19 -7.52 10.88
CA VAL A 222 4.28 -6.66 11.67
C VAL A 222 3.35 -5.85 10.77
N ALA A 223 2.04 -6.03 10.91
CA ALA A 223 1.01 -5.31 10.16
C ALA A 223 0.21 -4.33 11.03
N PHE A 224 0.10 -3.08 10.59
CA PHE A 224 -0.87 -2.08 11.05
C PHE A 224 -1.78 -1.71 9.88
N VAL A 225 -3.07 -2.03 9.98
CA VAL A 225 -4.06 -1.76 8.92
C VAL A 225 -5.20 -0.94 9.49
N ILE A 226 -5.50 0.20 8.84
CA ILE A 226 -6.62 1.07 9.16
C ILE A 226 -7.46 1.27 7.91
N VAL A 227 -8.76 0.98 7.98
CA VAL A 227 -9.71 1.24 6.89
C VAL A 227 -10.87 2.08 7.40
N ILE A 228 -11.19 3.16 6.69
CA ILE A 228 -12.22 4.15 7.05
C ILE A 228 -13.15 4.38 5.86
N HIS A 229 -14.46 4.38 6.09
CA HIS A 229 -15.48 4.76 5.11
C HIS A 229 -16.45 5.79 5.69
N GLY A 230 -17.11 6.56 4.81
CA GLY A 230 -18.36 7.26 5.09
C GLY A 230 -19.53 6.28 5.13
N GLU A 231 -20.70 6.68 4.61
CA GLU A 231 -21.91 5.83 4.56
C GLU A 231 -21.96 4.97 3.28
N GLY A 232 -22.61 3.80 3.34
CA GLY A 232 -22.77 2.88 2.21
C GLY A 232 -21.50 2.15 1.75
N GLY A 233 -20.41 2.19 2.53
CA GLY A 233 -19.10 1.64 2.15
C GLY A 233 -18.96 0.11 2.24
N VAL A 234 -17.96 -0.46 1.56
CA VAL A 234 -17.65 -1.90 1.62
C VAL A 234 -16.15 -2.14 1.82
N ALA A 235 -15.78 -2.89 2.86
CA ALA A 235 -14.37 -3.22 3.14
C ALA A 235 -14.12 -4.73 3.20
N PHE A 236 -13.04 -5.16 2.53
CA PHE A 236 -12.43 -6.48 2.67
C PHE A 236 -10.99 -6.29 3.15
N VAL A 237 -10.66 -6.83 4.32
CA VAL A 237 -9.31 -6.77 4.89
C VAL A 237 -8.81 -8.18 5.16
N ILE A 238 -7.66 -8.53 4.60
CA ILE A 238 -6.97 -9.80 4.83
C ILE A 238 -5.56 -9.49 5.34
N VAL A 239 -5.18 -10.09 6.46
CA VAL A 239 -3.83 -9.96 7.03
C VAL A 239 -3.28 -11.34 7.36
N SER A 240 -2.20 -11.74 6.68
CA SER A 240 -1.53 -13.05 6.84
C SER A 240 -0.08 -12.92 7.29
N HIS A 241 0.37 -13.83 8.15
CA HIS A 241 1.77 -13.98 8.57
C HIS A 241 2.12 -15.47 8.69
N GLY A 242 3.41 -15.79 8.58
CA GLY A 242 3.97 -17.07 9.05
C GLY A 242 4.13 -17.09 10.58
N GLU A 243 5.21 -17.71 11.06
CA GLU A 243 5.51 -17.78 12.50
C GLU A 243 5.77 -16.39 13.11
N GLY A 244 5.29 -16.16 14.33
CA GLY A 244 5.65 -15.01 15.17
C GLY A 244 5.09 -13.64 14.74
N GLY A 245 4.24 -13.60 13.71
CA GLY A 245 3.69 -12.36 13.17
C GLY A 245 2.83 -11.55 14.15
N VAL A 246 2.78 -10.23 13.98
CA VAL A 246 1.96 -9.33 14.83
C VAL A 246 1.07 -8.44 13.98
N SER A 247 -0.21 -8.34 14.32
CA SER A 247 -1.20 -7.60 13.53
C SER A 247 -2.11 -6.72 14.38
N PHE A 248 -2.33 -5.51 13.90
CA PHE A 248 -3.28 -4.52 14.43
C PHE A 248 -4.18 -4.08 13.28
N VAL A 249 -5.46 -4.46 13.32
CA VAL A 249 -6.45 -4.12 12.29
C VAL A 249 -7.55 -3.28 12.91
N ILE A 250 -7.81 -2.10 12.35
CA ILE A 250 -8.91 -1.21 12.72
C ILE A 250 -9.75 -0.95 11.48
N VAL A 251 -11.05 -1.23 11.55
CA VAL A 251 -12.01 -0.78 10.53
C VAL A 251 -13.06 0.11 11.18
N SER A 252 -13.27 1.29 10.63
CA SER A 252 -14.32 2.24 11.03
C SER A 252 -15.22 2.52 9.83
N HIS A 253 -16.52 2.31 9.97
CA HIS A 253 -17.44 2.30 8.83
C HIS A 253 -18.80 2.93 9.18
N GLY A 254 -19.48 3.55 8.21
CA GLY A 254 -20.66 4.40 8.43
C GLY A 254 -21.99 3.65 8.50
N GLU A 255 -23.08 4.35 8.11
CA GLU A 255 -24.42 3.75 8.02
C GLU A 255 -24.54 2.81 6.80
N GLY A 256 -25.08 1.62 7.04
CA GLY A 256 -25.35 0.61 5.99
C GLY A 256 -24.13 -0.20 5.51
N ASP A 257 -22.91 0.21 5.87
CA ASP A 257 -21.64 -0.37 5.45
C ASP A 257 -21.48 -1.89 5.72
N VAL A 258 -20.74 -2.58 4.85
CA VAL A 258 -20.45 -4.02 4.97
C VAL A 258 -18.95 -4.30 5.04
N VAL A 259 -18.52 -4.96 6.11
CA VAL A 259 -17.10 -5.21 6.40
C VAL A 259 -16.78 -6.70 6.58
N PHE A 260 -15.71 -7.15 5.96
CA PHE A 260 -15.11 -8.47 6.13
C PHE A 260 -13.65 -8.31 6.57
N VAL A 261 -13.29 -8.91 7.71
CA VAL A 261 -11.90 -8.95 8.19
C VAL A 261 -11.49 -10.40 8.42
N ILE A 262 -10.38 -10.81 7.80
CA ILE A 262 -9.70 -12.08 8.03
C ILE A 262 -8.29 -11.77 8.51
N VAL A 263 -7.91 -12.35 9.66
CA VAL A 263 -6.52 -12.32 10.13
C VAL A 263 -6.07 -13.75 10.38
N SER A 264 -4.92 -14.14 9.81
CA SER A 264 -4.33 -15.47 9.96
C SER A 264 -2.85 -15.39 10.30
N HIS A 265 -2.42 -16.26 11.22
CA HIS A 265 -1.02 -16.47 11.59
C HIS A 265 -0.74 -17.96 11.66
N ASP A 266 0.51 -18.36 11.51
CA ASP A 266 0.96 -19.68 11.93
C ASP A 266 1.28 -19.65 13.45
N GLU A 267 2.33 -20.35 13.89
CA GLU A 267 2.68 -20.46 15.31
C GLU A 267 3.07 -19.10 15.92
N GLY A 268 2.83 -18.92 17.23
CA GLY A 268 3.30 -17.75 18.00
C GLY A 268 2.67 -16.39 17.66
N GLY A 269 1.87 -16.29 16.59
CA GLY A 269 1.35 -15.02 16.07
C GLY A 269 0.29 -14.33 16.95
N VAL A 270 0.12 -13.02 16.73
CA VAL A 270 -0.66 -12.12 17.58
C VAL A 270 -1.58 -11.23 16.74
N ALA A 271 -2.87 -11.22 17.04
CA ALA A 271 -3.87 -10.44 16.33
C ALA A 271 -4.75 -9.57 17.25
N PHE A 272 -4.68 -8.26 17.04
CA PHE A 272 -5.60 -7.28 17.60
C PHE A 272 -6.52 -6.77 16.49
N VAL A 273 -7.82 -7.04 16.61
CA VAL A 273 -8.81 -6.56 15.62
C VAL A 273 -9.88 -5.73 16.32
N ILE A 274 -10.12 -4.55 15.76
CA ILE A 274 -11.15 -3.59 16.17
C ILE A 274 -12.04 -3.30 14.96
N VAL A 275 -13.35 -3.41 15.15
CA VAL A 275 -14.34 -2.90 14.18
C VAL A 275 -15.32 -1.96 14.89
N ILE A 276 -15.54 -0.80 14.27
CA ILE A 276 -16.44 0.28 14.68
C ILE A 276 -17.39 0.55 13.53
N HIS A 277 -18.69 0.68 13.81
CA HIS A 277 -19.73 0.69 12.79
C HIS A 277 -20.84 1.69 13.12
N GLY A 278 -21.45 2.29 12.08
CA GLY A 278 -22.67 3.10 12.18
C GLY A 278 -23.93 2.26 12.38
N GLU A 279 -25.08 2.89 12.14
CA GLU A 279 -26.38 2.19 12.12
C GLU A 279 -26.50 1.29 10.88
N GLY A 280 -27.28 0.20 10.97
CA GLY A 280 -27.51 -0.73 9.85
C GLY A 280 -26.32 -1.58 9.36
N GLY A 281 -25.08 -1.17 9.62
CA GLY A 281 -23.87 -1.82 9.12
C GLY A 281 -23.62 -3.23 9.66
N VAL A 282 -22.84 -4.03 8.92
CA VAL A 282 -22.61 -5.46 9.20
C VAL A 282 -21.13 -5.82 9.11
N ALA A 283 -20.58 -6.46 10.15
CA ALA A 283 -19.18 -6.85 10.22
C ALA A 283 -18.99 -8.36 10.42
N PHE A 284 -18.19 -8.98 9.56
CA PHE A 284 -17.75 -10.37 9.63
C PHE A 284 -16.27 -10.40 10.01
N VAL A 285 -15.91 -11.04 11.13
CA VAL A 285 -14.52 -11.13 11.58
C VAL A 285 -14.12 -12.58 11.83
N ILE A 286 -13.00 -12.99 11.21
CA ILE A 286 -12.39 -14.31 11.36
C ILE A 286 -10.96 -14.12 11.83
N ALA A 287 -10.62 -14.77 12.94
CA ALA A 287 -9.23 -14.90 13.41
C ALA A 287 -8.81 -16.37 13.38
N LEU A 288 -7.67 -16.62 12.74
CA LEU A 288 -7.02 -17.92 12.56
C LEU A 288 -5.62 -17.86 13.18
N SER A 289 -5.26 -18.90 13.92
CA SER A 289 -3.89 -19.19 14.35
C SER A 289 -3.73 -20.69 14.31
N LEU A 290 -2.64 -21.17 13.71
CA LEU A 290 -2.25 -22.58 13.80
C LEU A 290 -1.43 -22.81 15.08
N LEU A 291 -1.67 -23.95 15.71
CA LEU A 291 -0.86 -24.48 16.80
C LEU A 291 -0.58 -25.95 16.48
N GLU A 292 0.70 -26.32 16.32
CA GLU A 292 1.11 -27.71 16.23
C GLU A 292 1.06 -28.32 17.64
N SER A 293 -0.11 -28.86 18.00
CA SER A 293 -0.24 -29.65 19.21
C SER A 293 0.78 -30.79 19.18
N GLN A 294 1.67 -30.88 20.17
CA GLN A 294 2.52 -32.05 20.36
C GLN A 294 1.64 -33.28 20.59
N ILE A 295 1.40 -34.06 19.53
CA ILE A 295 0.43 -35.16 19.53
C ILE A 295 0.97 -36.33 20.35
N ASP A 296 0.66 -36.35 21.65
CA ASP A 296 0.55 -37.64 22.33
C ASP A 296 -0.64 -38.41 21.75
N SER A 297 -0.38 -39.68 21.45
CA SER A 297 -1.14 -40.57 20.55
C SER A 297 -2.53 -41.01 21.03
N SER A 298 -3.15 -40.30 21.98
CA SER A 298 -4.28 -40.80 22.77
C SER A 298 -5.58 -39.97 22.71
N THR A 299 -5.58 -38.73 22.21
CA THR A 299 -6.80 -37.89 22.14
C THR A 299 -6.92 -37.09 20.83
N HIS A 300 -7.83 -37.51 19.94
CA HIS A 300 -8.24 -36.72 18.78
C HIS A 300 -9.21 -35.59 19.17
N LEU A 301 -8.69 -34.38 19.33
CA LEU A 301 -9.49 -33.14 19.34
C LEU A 301 -8.72 -32.07 18.53
N MET A 302 -9.33 -31.59 17.45
CA MET A 302 -8.93 -30.32 16.84
C MET A 302 -9.65 -29.19 17.59
N GLU A 303 -8.93 -28.15 18.03
CA GLU A 303 -9.56 -26.92 18.48
C GLU A 303 -9.87 -25.98 17.30
N TRP A 304 -10.75 -25.01 17.52
CA TRP A 304 -11.54 -24.39 16.45
C TRP A 304 -11.07 -22.98 16.06
N ALA A 305 -11.16 -22.68 14.75
CA ALA A 305 -11.09 -21.33 14.23
C ALA A 305 -12.17 -20.41 14.86
N ALA A 306 -11.77 -19.20 15.26
CA ALA A 306 -12.66 -18.23 15.89
C ALA A 306 -13.46 -17.44 14.82
N ILE A 307 -14.46 -18.09 14.21
CA ILE A 307 -15.39 -17.46 13.28
C ILE A 307 -16.49 -16.72 14.07
N LYS A 308 -16.41 -15.38 14.14
CA LYS A 308 -17.38 -14.56 14.87
C LYS A 308 -18.30 -13.81 13.91
N PHE A 309 -19.51 -14.34 13.74
CA PHE A 309 -20.59 -13.65 13.02
C PHE A 309 -21.23 -12.57 13.90
N SER A 310 -21.01 -11.30 13.56
CA SER A 310 -21.56 -10.14 14.26
C SER A 310 -22.61 -9.40 13.44
N ARG A 311 -23.89 -9.66 13.73
CA ARG A 311 -24.91 -8.60 13.64
C ARG A 311 -24.89 -7.86 14.97
N LEU A 312 -24.36 -6.64 14.99
CA LEU A 312 -24.30 -5.79 16.16
C LEU A 312 -24.99 -4.46 15.83
N ASN A 313 -25.73 -3.92 16.79
CA ASN A 313 -26.04 -2.50 16.85
C ASN A 313 -25.15 -1.92 17.96
N LEU A 314 -24.39 -0.87 17.62
CA LEU A 314 -23.40 -0.16 18.43
C LEU A 314 -22.62 -1.01 19.47
N ALA A 315 -21.63 -1.79 19.03
CA ALA A 315 -20.65 -2.37 19.96
C ALA A 315 -19.25 -2.58 19.34
N THR A 316 -18.26 -1.87 19.86
CA THR A 316 -16.83 -2.08 19.55
C THR A 316 -16.41 -3.51 19.90
N CYS A 317 -16.08 -4.33 18.90
CA CYS A 317 -15.43 -5.61 19.15
C CYS A 317 -13.93 -5.39 19.32
N LEU A 318 -13.39 -5.68 20.50
CA LEU A 318 -11.95 -5.85 20.71
C LEU A 318 -11.62 -7.34 20.74
N LEU A 319 -10.90 -7.83 19.73
CA LEU A 319 -10.24 -9.12 19.80
C LEU A 319 -8.86 -8.93 20.44
N VAL A 320 -8.69 -9.50 21.64
CA VAL A 320 -7.40 -9.73 22.29
C VAL A 320 -7.12 -11.22 22.19
N PRO A 321 -5.93 -11.66 21.73
CA PRO A 321 -5.62 -13.09 21.66
C PRO A 321 -5.62 -13.69 23.07
N THR A 322 -5.99 -14.97 23.19
CA THR A 322 -6.30 -15.59 24.49
C THR A 322 -5.04 -15.74 25.34
N ALA A 323 -4.79 -14.75 26.20
CA ALA A 323 -3.61 -14.72 27.06
C ALA A 323 -3.51 -15.99 27.92
N LEU A 324 -2.40 -16.72 27.71
CA LEU A 324 -2.00 -18.02 28.25
C LEU A 324 -2.43 -18.29 29.71
N LEU A 325 -3.68 -18.72 29.92
CA LEU A 325 -4.20 -19.04 31.24
C LEU A 325 -4.01 -20.54 31.52
N ILE A 326 -2.75 -20.94 31.74
CA ILE A 326 -2.37 -22.30 32.19
C ILE A 326 -2.94 -22.54 33.60
N ARG A 327 -4.23 -22.87 33.64
CA ARG A 327 -4.93 -23.27 34.85
C ARG A 327 -4.65 -24.75 35.08
N THR A 328 -3.51 -25.08 35.68
CA THR A 328 -3.15 -26.46 36.03
C THR A 328 -4.26 -27.09 36.90
N HIS A 329 -5.12 -27.89 36.27
CA HIS A 329 -6.48 -28.08 36.77
C HIS A 329 -6.60 -29.16 37.85
N ARG A 330 -5.98 -28.94 39.01
CA ARG A 330 -5.94 -29.91 40.12
C ARG A 330 -7.21 -29.94 40.98
N THR A 331 -8.33 -30.29 40.33
CA THR A 331 -9.57 -30.89 40.88
C THR A 331 -10.42 -30.10 41.91
N ARG A 332 -11.74 -30.18 41.68
CA ARG A 332 -12.90 -29.88 42.57
C ARG A 332 -13.46 -28.44 42.65
N HIS A 333 -14.75 -28.36 42.31
CA HIS A 333 -15.81 -27.50 42.82
C HIS A 333 -15.46 -26.08 43.34
N GLN A 334 -15.87 -25.07 42.57
CA GLN A 334 -17.04 -24.26 42.97
C GLN A 334 -17.69 -23.55 41.78
N VAL A 335 -18.92 -23.07 41.98
CA VAL A 335 -19.71 -22.33 40.97
C VAL A 335 -19.55 -20.84 41.22
N GLN A 336 -19.21 -20.07 40.19
CA GLN A 336 -19.63 -18.68 40.05
C GLN A 336 -20.06 -18.44 38.61
N GLN A 337 -21.29 -17.95 38.43
CA GLN A 337 -21.69 -17.24 37.22
C GLN A 337 -21.32 -15.77 37.44
N GLU A 338 -20.44 -15.21 36.61
CA GLU A 338 -20.24 -13.76 36.61
C GLU A 338 -21.18 -13.13 35.58
N HIS A 339 -22.21 -12.46 36.09
CA HIS A 339 -23.02 -11.53 35.29
C HIS A 339 -22.19 -10.27 35.01
N ALA A 340 -21.89 -10.01 33.74
CA ALA A 340 -21.60 -8.66 33.27
C ALA A 340 -22.90 -8.07 32.71
N ASN A 341 -23.34 -6.92 33.25
CA ASN A 341 -24.57 -6.28 32.81
C ASN A 341 -24.36 -5.54 31.48
N CYS A 342 -25.19 -5.84 30.49
CA CYS A 342 -25.62 -4.82 29.54
C CYS A 342 -26.86 -4.12 30.13
N GLN A 343 -26.77 -2.81 30.36
CA GLN A 343 -27.90 -1.92 30.61
C GLN A 343 -27.74 -0.70 29.69
N PRO A 344 -28.86 -0.03 29.34
CA PRO A 344 -29.04 0.58 28.03
C PRO A 344 -28.35 1.94 27.84
#